data_AF-A0A524QYV8-F1
#
_entry.id   AF-A0A524QYV8-F1
#
_cell.length_a   1.000
_cell.length_b   1.000
_cell.length_c   1.000
_cell.angle_alpha   90.00
_cell.angle_beta   90.00
_cell.angle_gamma   90.00
#
_symmetry.space_group_name_H-M   'P 1'
#
loop_
_entity.id
_entity.type
_entity.pdbx_description
1 polymer ?
#
loop_
_entity_poly.entity_id
_entity_poly.type
_entity_poly.pdbx_seq_one_letter_code
_entity_poly.pdbx_strand_id
1 'polypeptide(L)'
;MQEIVDIPDKKIDFVIRRRQNGLSASVLFVWFTPLTQGLGGTMPGRFFVFLPFLLASILPSGAVAQLQDPLEECTAGVASGRATADGRPLLWKTRDASATDNEVIWNTSGTYPFVSVISAGDPSSSWMGVNEKGFAIINTLSTDLSAGREGLHNGLFMAYALQEAANVEEFEELLKETNETGRMTNTNFGVIDATGAAAFFETAGHEYWRYDAADTEKGYLLRTNFAVNGDRSRGDPPGSMDRFLQTERLMIDFYRTDKIDFKEIVKTQVRSFGNKEGESVPLPFIGSIDGHAPGYFPNSSSINRNSFVSFAIIQGVFEEEDPRLSTMWTILGQPSTGITVPFWPVGETPPEANGPETAPLADAANQIRRELYEEFEGVDPEAEGIRALFINAMELRDENGEGIWRITMSVED
;
A
#
# COMPACT_ATOMS: atom_id res chain seq x y z
N MET A 1 2.51 2.35 -51.35
CA MET A 1 2.29 0.91 -51.08
C MET A 1 3.09 0.60 -49.83
N GLN A 2 2.46 -0.06 -48.85
CA GLN A 2 2.85 -0.26 -47.43
C GLN A 2 2.64 0.98 -46.55
N GLU A 3 1.42 1.22 -46.07
CA GLU A 3 0.71 0.58 -44.93
C GLU A 3 1.19 1.09 -43.58
N ILE A 4 0.56 2.19 -43.19
CA ILE A 4 0.39 2.66 -41.81
C ILE A 4 -0.52 1.62 -41.15
N VAL A 5 0.01 0.86 -40.19
CA VAL A 5 -0.80 -0.04 -39.37
C VAL A 5 -1.44 0.80 -38.27
N ASP A 6 -2.73 1.09 -38.45
CA ASP A 6 -3.64 1.56 -37.41
C ASP A 6 -3.61 0.58 -36.23
N ILE A 7 -3.30 1.08 -35.03
CA ILE A 7 -3.49 0.34 -33.78
C ILE A 7 -4.94 0.62 -33.36
N PRO A 8 -5.84 -0.38 -33.32
CA PRO A 8 -7.22 -0.15 -32.95
C PRO A 8 -7.33 0.11 -31.45
N ASP A 9 -8.15 1.11 -31.09
CA ASP A 9 -8.70 1.34 -29.76
C ASP A 9 -9.24 0.02 -29.16
N LYS A 10 -8.44 -0.63 -28.32
CA LYS A 10 -8.90 -1.76 -27.51
C LYS A 10 -9.63 -1.22 -26.29
N LYS A 11 -10.96 -1.29 -26.34
CA LYS A 11 -11.79 -1.28 -25.14
C LYS A 11 -11.30 -2.38 -24.19
N ILE A 12 -10.96 -2.00 -22.97
CA ILE A 12 -10.72 -2.91 -21.87
C ILE A 12 -12.10 -3.43 -21.42
N ASP A 13 -12.46 -4.63 -21.86
CA ASP A 13 -13.67 -5.30 -21.37
C ASP A 13 -13.37 -5.92 -20.00
N PHE A 14 -13.78 -5.23 -18.94
CA PHE A 14 -13.81 -5.80 -17.59
C PHE A 14 -14.99 -6.79 -17.49
N VAL A 15 -14.69 -8.07 -17.28
CA VAL A 15 -15.71 -9.08 -16.95
C VAL A 15 -16.13 -8.87 -15.49
N ILE A 16 -17.19 -8.09 -15.27
CA ILE A 16 -17.75 -7.82 -13.94
C ILE A 16 -18.75 -8.92 -13.59
N ARG A 17 -18.44 -9.78 -12.61
CA ARG A 17 -19.44 -10.63 -11.96
C ARG A 17 -20.03 -9.88 -10.76
N ARG A 18 -21.19 -9.23 -10.96
CA ARG A 18 -21.97 -8.60 -9.90
C ARG A 18 -22.86 -9.66 -9.22
N ARG A 19 -22.78 -9.82 -7.90
CA ARG A 19 -23.85 -10.44 -7.09
C ARG A 19 -24.42 -9.39 -6.15
N GLN A 20 -25.69 -9.02 -6.36
CA GLN A 20 -26.46 -8.17 -5.45
C GLN A 20 -27.24 -9.03 -4.47
N ASN A 21 -27.26 -8.64 -3.19
CA ASN A 21 -28.36 -8.91 -2.27
C ASN A 21 -28.82 -7.56 -1.71
N GLY A 22 -30.10 -7.24 -1.90
CA GLY A 22 -30.72 -6.01 -1.41
C GLY A 22 -31.39 -6.18 -0.06
N LEU A 23 -31.73 -5.06 0.58
CA LEU A 23 -32.90 -4.92 1.47
C LEU A 23 -33.22 -3.43 1.66
N SER A 24 -34.53 -3.14 1.68
CA SER A 24 -35.16 -1.83 1.82
C SER A 24 -35.29 -1.44 3.30
N ALA A 25 -35.07 -0.18 3.65
CA ALA A 25 -35.37 0.37 4.98
C ALA A 25 -36.41 1.50 4.90
N SER A 26 -37.46 1.38 5.72
CA SER A 26 -38.51 2.37 5.95
C SER A 26 -38.10 3.34 7.06
N VAL A 27 -38.32 4.64 6.85
CA VAL A 27 -37.97 5.72 7.81
C VAL A 27 -39.13 5.96 8.79
N LEU A 28 -38.81 5.99 10.09
CA LEU A 28 -39.71 6.46 11.17
C LEU A 28 -39.22 7.82 11.66
N PHE A 29 -40.04 8.87 11.53
CA PHE A 29 -39.77 10.21 12.07
C PHE A 29 -40.36 10.35 13.48
N VAL A 30 -39.57 10.85 14.44
CA VAL A 30 -40.06 11.35 15.74
C VAL A 30 -39.64 12.81 15.89
N TRP A 31 -40.63 13.68 16.12
CA TRP A 31 -40.47 15.11 16.40
C TRP A 31 -40.45 15.36 17.91
N PHE A 32 -39.57 16.26 18.37
CA PHE A 32 -39.65 16.84 19.72
C PHE A 32 -39.89 18.35 19.61
N THR A 33 -40.92 18.82 20.32
CA THR A 33 -41.20 20.25 20.58
C THR A 33 -40.87 20.59 22.04
N PRO A 34 -40.26 21.75 22.33
CA PRO A 34 -40.01 22.18 23.70
C PRO A 34 -41.14 23.08 24.23
N LEU A 35 -41.40 23.02 25.54
CA LEU A 35 -42.29 23.94 26.24
C LEU A 35 -41.64 24.41 27.56
N THR A 36 -41.73 25.72 27.78
CA THR A 36 -41.10 26.54 28.82
C THR A 36 -42.00 26.81 30.05
N GLN A 37 -41.37 27.37 31.11
CA GLN A 37 -41.92 28.05 32.32
C GLN A 37 -42.20 27.14 33.54
N GLY A 38 -41.98 27.49 34.81
CA GLY A 38 -41.49 28.69 35.50
C GLY A 38 -42.01 28.72 36.97
N LEU A 39 -41.18 29.19 37.91
CA LEU A 39 -41.47 29.80 39.24
C LEU A 39 -41.90 28.95 40.49
N GLY A 40 -41.22 29.18 41.63
CA GLY A 40 -41.88 29.41 42.93
C GLY A 40 -41.45 28.63 44.20
N GLY A 41 -40.45 29.14 44.94
CA GLY A 41 -40.33 29.28 46.43
C GLY A 41 -40.65 28.16 47.46
N THR A 42 -39.67 27.82 48.32
CA THR A 42 -39.62 27.95 49.81
C THR A 42 -38.56 27.00 50.45
N MET A 43 -37.80 27.49 51.45
CA MET A 43 -36.85 26.75 52.32
C MET A 43 -37.46 26.66 53.75
N PRO A 44 -36.95 25.87 54.75
CA PRO A 44 -35.59 25.31 54.88
C PRO A 44 -35.49 23.86 55.43
N GLY A 45 -34.33 23.22 55.22
CA GLY A 45 -33.96 21.99 55.92
C GLY A 45 -32.48 21.69 55.73
N ARG A 46 -31.66 22.03 56.74
CA ARG A 46 -30.24 21.67 56.77
C ARG A 46 -30.11 20.17 57.06
N PHE A 47 -29.80 19.38 56.03
CA PHE A 47 -29.21 18.06 56.18
C PHE A 47 -27.81 18.09 55.56
N PHE A 48 -26.80 17.86 56.39
CA PHE A 48 -25.44 17.57 55.96
C PHE A 48 -25.45 16.18 55.33
N VAL A 49 -25.33 16.10 54.00
CA VAL A 49 -25.02 14.86 53.29
C VAL A 49 -23.57 14.96 52.86
N PHE A 50 -22.73 14.07 53.42
CA PHE A 50 -21.41 13.78 52.90
C PHE A 50 -21.56 13.22 51.48
N LEU A 51 -21.25 14.04 50.47
CA LEU A 51 -21.14 13.59 49.10
C LEU A 51 -19.71 13.06 48.91
N PRO A 52 -19.51 11.77 48.58
CA PRO A 52 -18.21 11.34 48.10
C PRO A 52 -18.00 12.04 46.75
N PHE A 53 -16.91 12.80 46.63
CA PHE A 53 -16.40 13.25 45.34
C PHE A 53 -16.01 12.00 44.54
N LEU A 54 -16.97 11.42 43.82
CA LEU A 54 -16.68 10.67 42.61
C LEU A 54 -16.29 11.71 41.56
N LEU A 55 -14.99 12.00 41.48
CA LEU A 55 -14.38 12.49 40.25
C LEU A 55 -14.62 11.41 39.19
N ALA A 56 -15.79 11.47 38.55
CA ALA A 56 -15.93 10.91 37.22
C ALA A 56 -15.04 11.77 36.34
N SER A 57 -13.80 11.32 36.14
CA SER A 57 -13.00 11.72 34.99
C SER A 57 -13.80 11.31 33.77
N ILE A 58 -14.63 12.23 33.29
CA ILE A 58 -15.13 12.24 31.92
C ILE A 58 -13.87 12.47 31.09
N LEU A 59 -13.15 11.39 30.78
CA LEU A 59 -12.30 11.39 29.61
C LEU A 59 -13.25 11.65 28.45
N PRO A 60 -13.12 12.75 27.70
CA PRO A 60 -13.80 12.80 26.43
C PRO A 60 -13.29 11.60 25.65
N SER A 61 -14.18 10.67 25.30
CA SER A 61 -13.97 9.71 24.23
C SER A 61 -13.81 10.52 22.95
N GLY A 62 -12.66 11.16 22.80
CA GLY A 62 -12.16 11.62 21.53
C GLY A 62 -11.84 10.36 20.77
N ALA A 63 -12.77 9.93 19.92
CA ALA A 63 -12.39 9.18 18.75
C ALA A 63 -11.32 10.03 18.06
N VAL A 64 -10.05 9.63 18.22
CA VAL A 64 -8.98 10.16 17.39
C VAL A 64 -9.33 9.64 16.01
N ALA A 65 -10.03 10.45 15.23
CA ALA A 65 -10.06 10.26 13.79
C ALA A 65 -8.60 10.41 13.35
N GLN A 66 -7.87 9.31 13.28
CA GLN A 66 -6.58 9.28 12.61
C GLN A 66 -6.88 9.64 11.15
N LEU A 67 -6.53 10.88 10.80
CA LEU A 67 -6.57 11.37 9.43
C LEU A 67 -5.68 10.45 8.60
N GLN A 68 -6.24 9.92 7.51
CA GLN A 68 -5.49 9.13 6.53
C GLN A 68 -4.30 9.95 6.03
N ASP A 69 -3.15 9.30 5.89
CA ASP A 69 -1.91 9.97 5.46
C ASP A 69 -2.06 10.46 4.01
N PRO A 70 -2.00 11.78 3.76
CA PRO A 70 -2.15 12.34 2.41
C PRO A 70 -1.04 11.90 1.44
N LEU A 71 0.03 11.27 1.92
CA LEU A 71 1.14 10.76 1.12
C LEU A 71 1.03 9.27 0.75
N GLU A 72 -0.07 8.58 1.08
CA GLU A 72 -0.27 7.15 0.77
C GLU A 72 -0.52 6.90 -0.72
N GLU A 73 0.56 6.84 -1.49
CA GLU A 73 0.60 6.79 -2.96
C GLU A 73 1.19 5.47 -3.52
N CYS A 74 0.77 4.33 -2.98
CA CYS A 74 1.32 3.02 -3.32
C CYS A 74 1.13 2.55 -4.79
N THR A 75 2.05 1.69 -5.26
CA THR A 75 1.97 0.94 -6.53
C THR A 75 2.09 -0.55 -6.23
N ALA A 76 1.24 -1.40 -6.81
CA ALA A 76 1.18 -2.81 -6.47
C ALA A 76 0.85 -3.71 -7.66
N GLY A 77 1.19 -4.99 -7.52
CA GLY A 77 0.77 -6.02 -8.44
C GLY A 77 0.66 -7.40 -7.79
N VAL A 78 -0.07 -8.27 -8.47
CA VAL A 78 -0.21 -9.69 -8.14
C VAL A 78 -0.10 -10.51 -9.42
N ALA A 79 0.67 -11.58 -9.39
CA ALA A 79 0.86 -12.50 -10.51
C ALA A 79 0.62 -13.93 -10.06
N SER A 80 -0.21 -14.64 -10.82
CA SER A 80 -0.36 -16.09 -10.68
C SER A 80 0.90 -16.81 -11.20
N GLY A 81 1.15 -18.03 -10.71
CA GLY A 81 2.31 -18.82 -11.11
C GLY A 81 2.49 -19.02 -12.61
N ARG A 82 1.41 -19.02 -13.40
CA ARG A 82 1.50 -19.12 -14.88
C ARG A 82 2.18 -17.91 -15.54
N ALA A 83 2.19 -16.75 -14.89
CA ALA A 83 2.79 -15.53 -15.40
C ALA A 83 4.25 -15.35 -14.94
N THR A 84 4.72 -16.15 -13.99
CA THR A 84 6.00 -15.96 -13.31
C THR A 84 7.04 -16.97 -13.77
N ALA A 85 8.30 -16.55 -13.79
CA ALA A 85 9.42 -17.31 -14.35
C ALA A 85 9.60 -18.68 -13.69
N ASP A 86 9.38 -18.75 -12.39
CA ASP A 86 9.57 -19.93 -11.55
C ASP A 86 8.29 -20.71 -11.27
N GLY A 87 7.12 -20.24 -11.75
CA GLY A 87 5.84 -20.88 -11.51
C GLY A 87 5.16 -20.53 -10.19
N ARG A 88 5.76 -19.66 -9.35
CA ARG A 88 5.23 -19.31 -8.02
C ARG A 88 4.39 -18.03 -8.07
N PRO A 89 3.32 -17.89 -7.27
CA PRO A 89 2.60 -16.62 -7.21
C PRO A 89 3.50 -15.52 -6.64
N LEU A 90 3.39 -14.30 -7.19
CA LEU A 90 4.09 -13.12 -6.72
C LEU A 90 3.08 -12.06 -6.28
N LEU A 91 3.38 -11.39 -5.18
CA LEU A 91 2.63 -10.25 -4.66
C LEU A 91 3.59 -9.15 -4.30
N TRP A 92 3.43 -7.94 -4.82
CA TRP A 92 4.39 -6.86 -4.54
C TRP A 92 3.75 -5.50 -4.40
N LYS A 93 4.38 -4.66 -3.58
CA LYS A 93 3.92 -3.31 -3.26
C LYS A 93 5.08 -2.38 -2.99
N THR A 94 5.01 -1.19 -3.58
CA THR A 94 5.70 0.01 -3.10
C THR A 94 4.85 0.71 -2.07
N ARG A 95 5.42 1.03 -0.91
CA ARG A 95 4.76 1.80 0.14
C ARG A 95 5.27 3.24 0.10
N ASP A 96 4.34 4.13 -0.18
CA ASP A 96 4.51 5.56 -0.09
C ASP A 96 3.80 6.05 1.17
N ALA A 97 4.50 6.79 2.04
CA ALA A 97 3.93 7.31 3.28
C ALA A 97 4.81 8.43 3.86
N SER A 98 4.26 9.20 4.80
CA SER A 98 5.00 10.17 5.62
C SER A 98 5.90 9.49 6.66
N ALA A 99 5.51 8.29 7.14
CA ALA A 99 6.27 7.52 8.11
C ALA A 99 7.47 6.83 7.44
N THR A 100 8.64 7.48 7.48
CA THR A 100 9.89 7.03 6.83
C THR A 100 10.58 5.88 7.53
N ASP A 101 10.30 5.66 8.81
CA ASP A 101 10.94 4.62 9.61
C ASP A 101 10.02 3.41 9.65
N ASN A 102 10.43 2.34 8.98
CA ASN A 102 9.67 1.10 8.83
C ASN A 102 10.52 -0.07 9.33
N GLU A 103 9.86 -1.10 9.84
CA GLU A 103 10.52 -2.28 10.43
C GLU A 103 9.90 -3.54 9.85
N VAL A 104 10.65 -4.64 9.82
CA VAL A 104 10.10 -5.97 9.60
C VAL A 104 10.02 -6.69 10.94
N ILE A 105 8.82 -6.98 11.41
CA ILE A 105 8.62 -7.70 12.67
C ILE A 105 8.24 -9.15 12.43
N TRP A 106 8.50 -9.97 13.45
CA TRP A 106 7.86 -11.25 13.65
C TRP A 106 6.78 -11.13 14.72
N ASN A 107 5.54 -11.49 14.39
CA ASN A 107 4.40 -11.33 15.29
C ASN A 107 3.72 -12.69 15.53
N THR A 108 3.51 -13.03 16.79
CA THR A 108 2.90 -14.30 17.24
C THR A 108 1.65 -14.08 18.09
N SER A 109 0.99 -12.93 17.96
CA SER A 109 -0.14 -12.53 18.82
C SER A 109 -1.49 -13.14 18.43
N GLY A 110 -1.63 -13.64 17.18
CA GLY A 110 -2.85 -14.27 16.68
C GLY A 110 -2.71 -15.77 16.42
N THR A 111 -3.66 -16.34 15.67
CA THR A 111 -3.72 -17.78 15.36
C THR A 111 -2.51 -18.24 14.54
N TYR A 112 -2.11 -17.47 13.52
CA TYR A 112 -0.95 -17.74 12.69
C TYR A 112 0.16 -16.73 12.93
N PRO A 113 1.35 -17.17 13.34
CA PRO A 113 2.55 -16.34 13.31
C PRO A 113 2.86 -15.79 11.92
N PHE A 114 3.35 -14.55 11.84
CA PHE A 114 3.61 -13.87 10.57
C PHE A 114 4.78 -12.89 10.63
N VAL A 115 5.39 -12.64 9.47
CA VAL A 115 6.28 -11.50 9.27
C VAL A 115 5.55 -10.39 8.52
N SER A 116 5.78 -9.14 8.90
CA SER A 116 5.20 -8.00 8.21
C SER A 116 6.06 -6.75 8.31
N VAL A 117 5.92 -5.87 7.32
CA VAL A 117 6.42 -4.49 7.40
C VAL A 117 5.43 -3.64 8.20
N ILE A 118 5.93 -2.90 9.18
CA ILE A 118 5.17 -1.98 10.02
C ILE A 118 5.78 -0.57 9.95
N SER A 119 5.04 0.43 10.42
CA SER A 119 5.67 1.70 10.83
C SER A 119 6.38 1.47 12.17
N ALA A 120 7.58 2.02 12.35
CA ALA A 120 8.38 1.78 13.54
C ALA A 120 7.59 2.07 14.84
N GLY A 121 7.61 1.12 15.77
CA GLY A 121 6.88 1.23 17.05
C GLY A 121 5.36 0.98 17.00
N ASP A 122 4.78 0.60 15.86
CA ASP A 122 3.36 0.18 15.76
C ASP A 122 3.21 -1.28 15.31
N PRO A 123 3.42 -2.26 16.21
CA PRO A 123 3.31 -3.69 15.87
C PRO A 123 1.86 -4.17 15.67
N SER A 124 0.87 -3.30 15.89
CA SER A 124 -0.55 -3.62 15.72
C SER A 124 -1.03 -3.47 14.28
N SER A 125 -0.31 -2.68 13.47
CA SER A 125 -0.64 -2.41 12.07
C SER A 125 0.37 -3.04 11.13
N SER A 126 -0.09 -3.70 10.06
CA SER A 126 0.77 -4.25 9.00
C SER A 126 0.50 -3.55 7.67
N TRP A 127 1.55 -3.28 6.89
CA TRP A 127 1.43 -2.61 5.58
C TRP A 127 1.75 -3.51 4.38
N MET A 128 2.32 -4.68 4.67
CA MET A 128 2.53 -5.84 3.80
C MET A 128 3.07 -6.99 4.66
N GLY A 129 2.74 -8.24 4.35
CA GLY A 129 3.22 -9.37 5.15
C GLY A 129 2.79 -10.73 4.63
N VAL A 130 3.33 -11.78 5.25
CA VAL A 130 3.02 -13.19 5.00
C VAL A 130 3.02 -13.98 6.30
N ASN A 131 2.06 -14.89 6.46
CA ASN A 131 1.95 -15.75 7.64
C ASN A 131 2.48 -17.17 7.40
N GLU A 132 2.56 -17.97 8.46
CA GLU A 132 3.08 -19.35 8.41
C GLU A 132 2.27 -20.32 7.53
N LYS A 133 1.05 -19.93 7.09
CA LYS A 133 0.23 -20.68 6.13
C LYS A 133 0.49 -20.27 4.69
N GLY A 134 1.40 -19.33 4.46
CA GLY A 134 1.72 -18.80 3.14
C GLY A 134 0.69 -17.79 2.63
N PHE A 135 -0.33 -17.44 3.42
CA PHE A 135 -1.22 -16.33 3.10
C PHE A 135 -0.47 -15.01 3.26
N ALA A 136 -0.50 -14.22 2.19
CA ALA A 136 0.17 -12.94 2.13
C ALA A 136 -0.80 -11.83 1.71
N ILE A 137 -0.58 -10.64 2.25
CA ILE A 137 -1.43 -9.48 1.99
C ILE A 137 -0.61 -8.21 1.82
N ILE A 138 -1.04 -7.37 0.88
CA ILE A 138 -0.60 -5.98 0.67
C ILE A 138 -1.84 -5.11 0.48
N ASN A 139 -1.67 -3.79 0.46
CA ASN A 139 -2.76 -2.89 0.10
C ASN A 139 -2.31 -1.65 -0.68
N THR A 140 -3.20 -1.05 -1.46
CA THR A 140 -3.04 0.32 -1.97
C THR A 140 -4.28 1.13 -1.60
N LEU A 141 -4.12 2.26 -0.90
CA LEU A 141 -5.25 3.12 -0.52
C LEU A 141 -6.03 3.55 -1.77
N SER A 142 -7.37 3.45 -1.74
CA SER A 142 -8.24 3.83 -2.84
C SER A 142 -9.17 4.96 -2.41
N THR A 143 -8.83 6.20 -2.76
CA THR A 143 -9.55 7.39 -2.29
C THR A 143 -10.94 7.56 -2.91
N ASP A 144 -11.20 6.85 -4.00
CA ASP A 144 -12.47 6.81 -4.72
C ASP A 144 -13.41 5.68 -4.26
N LEU A 145 -13.03 4.90 -3.26
CA LEU A 145 -13.93 3.99 -2.55
C LEU A 145 -14.41 4.63 -1.25
N SER A 146 -15.67 4.38 -0.91
CA SER A 146 -16.26 4.88 0.33
C SER A 146 -15.88 4.01 1.53
N ALA A 147 -15.08 4.55 2.45
CA ALA A 147 -14.81 3.91 3.74
C ALA A 147 -16.05 3.92 4.65
N GLY A 148 -16.16 2.92 5.52
CA GLY A 148 -17.12 2.91 6.62
C GLY A 148 -16.72 3.85 7.74
N ARG A 149 -17.57 3.97 8.76
CA ARG A 149 -17.34 4.83 9.93
C ARG A 149 -16.88 4.08 11.17
N GLU A 150 -17.00 2.76 11.15
CA GLU A 150 -16.70 1.86 12.25
C GLU A 150 -15.88 0.66 11.74
N GLY A 151 -15.26 -0.06 12.66
CA GLY A 151 -14.43 -1.23 12.35
C GLY A 151 -12.94 -0.92 12.17
N LEU A 152 -12.20 -1.91 11.68
CA LEU A 152 -10.75 -1.83 11.52
C LEU A 152 -10.36 -0.90 10.37
N HIS A 153 -9.30 -0.14 10.54
CA HIS A 153 -8.65 0.59 9.44
C HIS A 153 -7.65 -0.32 8.70
N ASN A 154 -7.12 0.13 7.57
CA ASN A 154 -6.28 -0.67 6.66
C ASN A 154 -5.19 -1.50 7.38
N GLY A 155 -4.31 -0.84 8.14
CA GLY A 155 -3.21 -1.52 8.85
C GLY A 155 -3.65 -2.56 9.88
N LEU A 156 -4.65 -2.25 10.71
CA LEU A 156 -5.21 -3.19 11.69
C LEU A 156 -5.93 -4.37 10.99
N PHE A 157 -6.66 -4.11 9.91
CA PHE A 157 -7.35 -5.16 9.17
C PHE A 157 -6.36 -6.12 8.50
N MET A 158 -5.25 -5.61 7.97
CA MET A 158 -4.18 -6.45 7.41
C MET A 158 -3.50 -7.31 8.47
N ALA A 159 -3.18 -6.74 9.65
CA ALA A 159 -2.63 -7.51 10.75
C ALA A 159 -3.61 -8.61 11.21
N TYR A 160 -4.90 -8.27 11.33
CA TYR A 160 -5.96 -9.23 11.65
C TYR A 160 -6.08 -10.34 10.60
N ALA A 161 -6.02 -10.00 9.31
CA ALA A 161 -6.04 -10.99 8.23
C ALA A 161 -4.82 -11.93 8.28
N LEU A 162 -3.62 -11.41 8.55
CA LEU A 162 -2.42 -12.22 8.72
C LEU A 162 -2.51 -13.15 9.93
N GLN A 163 -3.19 -12.71 11.00
CA GLN A 163 -3.41 -13.50 12.21
C GLN A 163 -4.39 -14.65 11.99
N GLU A 164 -5.45 -14.45 11.20
CA GLU A 164 -6.61 -15.37 11.20
C GLU A 164 -6.85 -16.12 9.88
N ALA A 165 -6.39 -15.62 8.72
CA ALA A 165 -6.66 -16.27 7.43
C ALA A 165 -5.50 -17.17 6.99
N ALA A 166 -5.79 -18.43 6.62
CA ALA A 166 -4.81 -19.35 6.07
C ALA A 166 -4.67 -19.28 4.55
N ASN A 167 -5.67 -18.74 3.84
CA ASN A 167 -5.76 -18.69 2.38
C ASN A 167 -6.67 -17.54 1.91
N VAL A 168 -6.73 -17.34 0.59
CA VAL A 168 -7.52 -16.28 -0.08
C VAL A 168 -9.02 -16.45 0.17
N GLU A 169 -9.52 -17.68 0.25
CA GLU A 169 -10.93 -17.97 0.53
C GLU A 169 -11.33 -17.54 1.95
N GLU A 170 -10.51 -17.88 2.95
CA GLU A 170 -10.70 -17.45 4.35
C GLU A 170 -10.59 -15.92 4.49
N PHE A 171 -9.69 -15.28 3.74
CA PHE A 171 -9.64 -13.82 3.67
C PHE A 171 -10.94 -13.21 3.09
N GLU A 172 -11.50 -13.82 2.05
CA GLU A 172 -12.79 -13.39 1.51
C GLU A 172 -13.93 -13.59 2.53
N GLU A 173 -13.87 -14.64 3.36
CA GLU A 173 -14.81 -14.83 4.47
C GLU A 173 -14.71 -13.70 5.50
N LEU A 174 -13.49 -13.29 5.90
CA LEU A 174 -13.29 -12.14 6.78
C LEU A 174 -13.90 -10.85 6.19
N LEU A 175 -13.77 -10.63 4.87
CA LEU A 175 -14.40 -9.49 4.19
C LEU A 175 -15.93 -9.58 4.21
N LYS A 176 -16.51 -10.77 4.04
CA LYS A 176 -17.97 -10.98 4.15
C LYS A 176 -18.48 -10.70 5.55
N GLU A 177 -17.82 -11.24 6.57
CA GLU A 177 -18.19 -11.03 7.98
C GLU A 177 -18.13 -9.55 8.34
N THR A 178 -17.04 -8.88 7.98
CA THR A 178 -16.86 -7.46 8.29
C THR A 178 -17.73 -6.53 7.43
N ASN A 179 -18.44 -7.02 6.40
CA ASN A 179 -19.48 -6.21 5.74
C ASN A 179 -20.67 -5.92 6.67
N GLU A 180 -20.94 -6.81 7.63
CA GLU A 180 -22.05 -6.65 8.58
C GLU A 180 -21.81 -5.48 9.55
N THR A 181 -20.60 -5.38 10.08
CA THR A 181 -20.21 -4.36 11.06
C THR A 181 -19.58 -3.12 10.41
N GLY A 182 -18.99 -3.29 9.25
CA GLY A 182 -18.25 -2.25 8.53
C GLY A 182 -16.75 -2.27 8.79
N ARG A 183 -16.02 -1.58 7.92
CA ARG A 183 -14.59 -1.32 8.02
C ARG A 183 -14.29 0.13 7.73
N MET A 184 -13.31 0.70 8.41
CA MET A 184 -12.73 2.01 8.07
C MET A 184 -11.68 1.87 6.96
N THR A 185 -11.93 0.98 5.99
CA THR A 185 -11.04 0.65 4.87
C THR A 185 -11.63 1.15 3.55
N ASN A 186 -10.78 1.73 2.72
CA ASN A 186 -11.02 2.07 1.32
C ASN A 186 -9.75 1.78 0.54
N THR A 187 -9.64 0.59 -0.04
CA THR A 187 -8.34 0.08 -0.47
C THR A 187 -8.48 -1.04 -1.49
N ASN A 188 -7.43 -1.26 -2.28
CA ASN A 188 -7.25 -2.50 -3.01
C ASN A 188 -6.35 -3.42 -2.17
N PHE A 189 -6.86 -4.54 -1.65
CA PHE A 189 -6.04 -5.56 -0.99
C PHE A 189 -5.55 -6.55 -2.03
N GLY A 190 -4.24 -6.69 -2.17
CA GLY A 190 -3.64 -7.77 -2.96
C GLY A 190 -3.33 -8.94 -2.06
N VAL A 191 -3.65 -10.16 -2.48
CA VAL A 191 -3.41 -11.38 -1.71
C VAL A 191 -2.90 -12.52 -2.58
N ILE A 192 -2.05 -13.35 -2.00
CA ILE A 192 -1.66 -14.67 -2.54
C ILE A 192 -1.70 -15.70 -1.40
N ASP A 193 -1.71 -16.98 -1.75
CA ASP A 193 -1.53 -18.06 -0.76
C ASP A 193 -0.77 -19.28 -1.32
N ALA A 194 -0.58 -20.28 -0.46
CA ALA A 194 0.11 -21.53 -0.79
C ALA A 194 -0.66 -22.44 -1.75
N THR A 195 -1.96 -22.22 -2.00
CA THR A 195 -2.71 -22.95 -3.03
C THR A 195 -2.40 -22.45 -4.45
N GLY A 196 -1.63 -21.36 -4.56
CA GLY A 196 -1.37 -20.67 -5.82
C GLY A 196 -2.41 -19.62 -6.18
N ALA A 197 -3.39 -19.37 -5.31
CA ALA A 197 -4.36 -18.30 -5.50
C ALA A 197 -3.66 -16.93 -5.46
N ALA A 198 -4.14 -16.02 -6.29
CA ALA A 198 -3.51 -14.72 -6.51
C ALA A 198 -4.58 -13.73 -6.98
N ALA A 199 -4.93 -12.75 -6.15
CA ALA A 199 -6.09 -11.90 -6.38
C ALA A 199 -5.93 -10.47 -5.82
N PHE A 200 -6.74 -9.55 -6.34
CA PHE A 200 -7.04 -8.27 -5.71
C PHE A 200 -8.49 -8.22 -5.24
N PHE A 201 -8.71 -7.57 -4.09
CA PHE A 201 -10.01 -7.21 -3.55
C PHE A 201 -10.09 -5.70 -3.45
N GLU A 202 -10.93 -5.07 -4.27
CA GLU A 202 -11.29 -3.67 -4.08
C GLU A 202 -12.29 -3.63 -2.92
N THR A 203 -11.93 -3.03 -1.81
CA THR A 203 -12.69 -3.13 -0.55
C THR A 203 -13.09 -1.75 -0.07
N ALA A 204 -14.39 -1.53 0.01
CA ALA A 204 -15.03 -0.38 0.62
C ALA A 204 -15.51 -0.73 2.05
N GLY A 205 -16.25 0.18 2.68
CA GLY A 205 -16.68 0.01 4.07
C GLY A 205 -17.54 -1.23 4.33
N HIS A 206 -18.43 -1.59 3.42
CA HIS A 206 -19.41 -2.68 3.59
C HIS A 206 -19.56 -3.57 2.34
N GLU A 207 -18.66 -3.42 1.38
CA GLU A 207 -18.69 -4.18 0.13
C GLU A 207 -17.26 -4.40 -0.39
N TYR A 208 -17.11 -5.38 -1.28
CA TYR A 208 -15.86 -5.66 -1.96
C TYR A 208 -16.09 -6.24 -3.37
N TRP A 209 -15.06 -6.16 -4.21
CA TRP A 209 -15.01 -6.75 -5.54
C TRP A 209 -13.70 -7.55 -5.71
N ARG A 210 -13.83 -8.85 -6.01
CA ARG A 210 -12.71 -9.77 -6.23
C ARG A 210 -12.29 -9.79 -7.70
N TYR A 211 -10.98 -9.81 -7.91
CA TYR A 211 -10.31 -9.92 -9.21
C TYR A 211 -9.20 -10.95 -9.11
N ASP A 212 -9.39 -12.11 -9.72
CA ASP A 212 -8.38 -13.17 -9.74
C ASP A 212 -7.39 -12.97 -10.89
N ALA A 213 -6.09 -13.07 -10.61
CA ALA A 213 -5.05 -12.99 -11.63
C ALA A 213 -5.19 -14.15 -12.64
N ALA A 214 -5.71 -15.30 -12.20
CA ALA A 214 -6.02 -16.46 -13.03
C ALA A 214 -7.10 -16.20 -14.10
N ASP A 215 -7.95 -15.19 -13.91
CA ASP A 215 -9.02 -14.85 -14.86
C ASP A 215 -8.56 -13.89 -15.97
N THR A 216 -7.36 -13.33 -15.86
CA THR A 216 -6.80 -12.43 -16.88
C THR A 216 -6.17 -13.22 -18.03
N GLU A 217 -5.93 -12.59 -19.19
CA GLU A 217 -5.15 -13.26 -20.24
C GLU A 217 -3.67 -13.39 -19.83
N LYS A 218 -3.12 -12.34 -19.21
CA LYS A 218 -1.70 -12.22 -18.89
C LYS A 218 -1.28 -12.96 -17.60
N GLY A 219 -2.22 -13.32 -16.74
CA GLY A 219 -1.93 -13.98 -15.47
C GLY A 219 -1.48 -13.06 -14.34
N TYR A 220 -1.64 -11.75 -14.49
CA TYR A 220 -1.31 -10.75 -13.47
C TYR A 220 -2.30 -9.58 -13.46
N LEU A 221 -2.35 -8.86 -12.35
CA LEU A 221 -3.15 -7.65 -12.13
C LEU A 221 -2.27 -6.57 -11.50
N LEU A 222 -2.56 -5.30 -11.81
CA LEU A 222 -1.85 -4.14 -11.27
C LEU A 222 -2.84 -3.19 -10.59
N ARG A 223 -2.40 -2.49 -9.55
CA ARG A 223 -3.16 -1.47 -8.83
C ARG A 223 -2.27 -0.32 -8.39
N THR A 224 -2.83 0.88 -8.41
CA THR A 224 -2.30 2.06 -7.70
C THR A 224 -3.40 2.57 -6.78
N ASN A 225 -3.51 3.87 -6.53
CA ASN A 225 -4.37 4.42 -5.48
C ASN A 225 -5.81 4.68 -5.89
N PHE A 226 -6.34 3.80 -6.74
CA PHE A 226 -7.66 3.97 -7.31
C PHE A 226 -8.29 2.60 -7.57
N ALA A 227 -9.63 2.53 -7.54
CA ALA A 227 -10.37 1.29 -7.74
C ALA A 227 -11.06 1.27 -9.10
N VAL A 228 -11.17 0.13 -9.75
CA VAL A 228 -11.98 -0.01 -10.97
C VAL A 228 -13.44 0.34 -10.69
N ASN A 229 -13.95 0.00 -9.50
CA ASN A 229 -15.30 0.38 -9.04
C ASN A 229 -15.36 1.70 -8.26
N GLY A 230 -14.30 2.51 -8.29
CA GLY A 230 -14.27 3.80 -7.61
C GLY A 230 -15.29 4.79 -8.17
N ASP A 231 -15.88 5.60 -7.30
CA ASP A 231 -16.78 6.69 -7.70
C ASP A 231 -15.97 7.87 -8.26
N ARG A 232 -16.21 8.21 -9.52
CA ARG A 232 -15.49 9.29 -10.21
C ARG A 232 -16.40 10.06 -11.16
N SER A 233 -16.18 11.37 -11.21
CA SER A 233 -16.76 12.25 -12.22
C SER A 233 -16.27 11.85 -13.62
N ARG A 234 -17.16 11.94 -14.61
CA ARG A 234 -16.83 11.57 -16.00
C ARG A 234 -15.79 12.54 -16.57
N GLY A 235 -14.61 12.02 -16.90
CA GLY A 235 -13.56 12.75 -17.61
C GLY A 235 -12.34 13.09 -16.77
N ASP A 236 -12.41 12.92 -15.44
CA ASP A 236 -11.27 13.12 -14.55
C ASP A 236 -10.46 11.82 -14.47
N PRO A 237 -9.16 11.82 -14.87
CA PRO A 237 -8.31 10.67 -14.61
C PRO A 237 -8.18 10.48 -13.09
N PRO A 238 -8.13 9.22 -12.59
CA PRO A 238 -7.85 9.02 -11.18
C PRO A 238 -6.48 9.56 -10.82
N GLY A 239 -6.33 10.04 -9.58
CA GLY A 239 -4.99 10.24 -9.00
C GLY A 239 -4.19 8.95 -9.11
N SER A 240 -2.85 9.05 -9.25
CA SER A 240 -1.91 7.93 -9.50
C SER A 240 -2.01 7.22 -10.85
N MET A 241 -2.71 7.79 -11.84
CA MET A 241 -2.78 7.23 -13.20
C MET A 241 -1.41 7.22 -13.91
N ASP A 242 -0.57 8.22 -13.67
CA ASP A 242 0.81 8.28 -14.15
C ASP A 242 1.62 7.02 -13.78
N ARG A 243 1.62 6.67 -12.49
CA ARG A 243 2.27 5.45 -11.98
C ARG A 243 1.62 4.18 -12.51
N PHE A 244 0.29 4.16 -12.66
CA PHE A 244 -0.42 3.03 -13.25
C PHE A 244 0.03 2.77 -14.70
N LEU A 245 0.10 3.81 -15.52
CA LEU A 245 0.58 3.72 -16.90
C LEU A 245 2.06 3.33 -16.97
N GLN A 246 2.89 3.85 -16.05
CA GLN A 246 4.30 3.47 -15.96
C GLN A 246 4.46 1.98 -15.64
N THR A 247 3.77 1.48 -14.61
CA THR A 247 3.84 0.06 -14.24
C THR A 247 3.28 -0.83 -15.34
N GLU A 248 2.20 -0.43 -16.01
CA GLU A 248 1.63 -1.19 -17.12
C GLU A 248 2.63 -1.36 -18.27
N ARG A 249 3.32 -0.29 -18.67
CA ARG A 249 4.34 -0.33 -19.74
C ARG A 249 5.50 -1.25 -19.37
N LEU A 250 6.04 -1.13 -18.16
CA LEU A 250 7.14 -1.97 -17.68
C LEU A 250 6.74 -3.45 -17.63
N MET A 251 5.53 -3.75 -17.16
CA MET A 251 5.04 -5.13 -17.09
C MET A 251 4.76 -5.74 -18.46
N ILE A 252 4.40 -4.95 -19.47
CA ILE A 252 4.31 -5.43 -20.85
C ILE A 252 5.67 -5.95 -21.33
N ASP A 253 6.74 -5.25 -20.99
CA ASP A 253 8.09 -5.63 -21.42
C ASP A 253 8.57 -6.89 -20.68
N PHE A 254 8.38 -6.99 -19.36
CA PHE A 254 8.70 -8.22 -18.60
C PHE A 254 7.91 -9.43 -19.09
N TYR A 255 6.64 -9.24 -19.45
CA TYR A 255 5.82 -10.32 -19.98
C TYR A 255 6.26 -10.75 -21.40
N ARG A 256 6.80 -9.84 -22.20
CA ARG A 256 7.33 -10.14 -23.54
C ARG A 256 8.66 -10.88 -23.49
N THR A 257 9.42 -10.78 -22.40
CA THR A 257 10.70 -11.48 -22.19
C THR A 257 10.53 -12.88 -21.59
N ASP A 258 9.42 -13.54 -21.92
CA ASP A 258 9.01 -14.92 -21.61
C ASP A 258 8.20 -15.07 -20.32
N LYS A 259 8.59 -14.51 -19.16
CA LYS A 259 7.79 -14.50 -17.90
C LYS A 259 8.28 -13.44 -16.89
N ILE A 260 7.46 -13.13 -15.88
CA ILE A 260 7.80 -12.19 -14.79
C ILE A 260 8.78 -12.82 -13.79
N ASP A 261 9.97 -12.24 -13.62
CA ASP A 261 10.90 -12.55 -12.53
C ASP A 261 10.83 -11.45 -11.45
N PHE A 262 10.79 -11.85 -10.16
CA PHE A 262 10.82 -10.90 -9.05
C PHE A 262 12.08 -10.04 -9.06
N LYS A 263 13.22 -10.58 -9.54
CA LYS A 263 14.47 -9.82 -9.67
C LYS A 263 14.34 -8.67 -10.67
N GLU A 264 13.57 -8.85 -11.75
CA GLU A 264 13.31 -7.78 -12.72
C GLU A 264 12.39 -6.69 -12.14
N ILE A 265 11.39 -7.06 -11.35
CA ILE A 265 10.54 -6.10 -10.61
C ILE A 265 11.42 -5.25 -9.67
N VAL A 266 12.28 -5.89 -8.88
CA VAL A 266 13.17 -5.23 -7.92
C VAL A 266 14.21 -4.34 -8.60
N LYS A 267 14.81 -4.79 -9.71
CA LYS A 267 15.89 -4.04 -10.37
C LYS A 267 15.37 -2.93 -11.28
N THR A 268 14.20 -3.13 -11.88
CA THR A 268 13.71 -2.25 -12.94
C THR A 268 12.45 -1.50 -12.52
N GLN A 269 11.38 -2.19 -12.09
CA GLN A 269 10.11 -1.51 -11.83
C GLN A 269 10.18 -0.59 -10.61
N VAL A 270 10.58 -1.11 -9.46
CA VAL A 270 10.54 -0.35 -8.20
C VAL A 270 11.61 0.75 -8.13
N ARG A 271 12.61 0.68 -9.03
CA ARG A 271 13.67 1.69 -9.18
C ARG A 271 13.46 2.60 -10.39
N SER A 272 12.31 2.51 -11.05
CA SER A 272 12.02 3.31 -12.23
C SER A 272 11.63 4.75 -11.87
N PHE A 273 12.11 5.68 -12.70
CA PHE A 273 11.72 7.08 -12.71
C PHE A 273 10.81 7.34 -13.90
N GLY A 274 9.82 8.21 -13.73
CA GLY A 274 8.80 8.49 -14.74
C GLY A 274 8.17 9.87 -14.62
N ASN A 275 7.52 10.29 -15.71
CA ASN A 275 6.77 11.55 -15.82
C ASN A 275 5.25 11.35 -15.65
N LYS A 276 4.49 12.44 -15.71
CA LYS A 276 3.03 12.47 -15.55
C LYS A 276 2.28 11.71 -16.66
N GLU A 277 2.92 11.53 -17.80
CA GLU A 277 2.40 10.75 -18.93
C GLU A 277 2.65 9.23 -18.73
N GLY A 278 3.31 8.85 -17.64
CA GLY A 278 3.71 7.49 -17.29
C GLY A 278 4.89 6.97 -18.12
N GLU A 279 5.63 7.85 -18.79
CA GLU A 279 6.79 7.49 -19.60
C GLU A 279 8.01 7.33 -18.70
N SER A 280 8.84 6.32 -18.97
CA SER A 280 10.05 6.09 -18.19
C SER A 280 11.12 7.11 -18.53
N VAL A 281 11.77 7.63 -17.49
CA VAL A 281 12.95 8.49 -17.61
C VAL A 281 14.19 7.60 -17.62
N PRO A 282 15.00 7.64 -18.70
CA PRO A 282 16.20 6.83 -18.79
C PRO A 282 17.26 7.32 -17.80
N LEU A 283 17.97 6.37 -17.21
CA LEU A 283 19.15 6.63 -16.39
C LEU A 283 20.43 6.23 -17.12
N PRO A 284 21.52 7.00 -17.00
CA PRO A 284 21.65 8.26 -16.24
C PRO A 284 20.82 9.41 -16.83
N PHE A 285 20.27 10.26 -15.97
CA PHE A 285 19.65 11.51 -16.39
C PHE A 285 20.70 12.62 -16.40
N ILE A 286 21.12 13.10 -17.58
CA ILE A 286 22.16 14.15 -17.70
C ILE A 286 21.58 15.55 -17.92
N GLY A 287 20.26 15.68 -17.90
CA GLY A 287 19.57 16.95 -18.09
C GLY A 287 19.65 17.84 -16.86
N SER A 288 19.32 19.12 -17.04
CA SER A 288 19.15 20.11 -15.96
C SER A 288 17.72 20.64 -16.04
N ILE A 289 17.02 20.63 -14.92
CA ILE A 289 15.62 21.07 -14.77
C ILE A 289 15.58 22.15 -13.69
N ASP A 290 14.79 23.19 -13.92
CA ASP A 290 14.46 24.24 -12.94
C ASP A 290 15.68 24.90 -12.25
N GLY A 291 16.81 24.97 -12.95
CA GLY A 291 18.03 25.60 -12.46
C GLY A 291 18.90 24.72 -11.57
N HIS A 292 18.52 23.46 -11.32
CA HIS A 292 19.39 22.50 -10.64
C HIS A 292 20.57 22.06 -11.53
N ALA A 293 21.63 21.56 -10.89
CA ALA A 293 22.75 20.96 -11.61
C ALA A 293 22.30 19.77 -12.49
N PRO A 294 23.06 19.42 -13.55
CA PRO A 294 22.80 18.22 -14.32
C PRO A 294 22.68 16.98 -13.42
N GLY A 295 21.66 16.16 -13.62
CA GLY A 295 21.41 14.98 -12.77
C GLY A 295 20.15 15.06 -11.91
N TYR A 296 19.71 16.26 -11.58
CA TYR A 296 18.55 16.46 -10.71
C TYR A 296 17.24 16.36 -11.49
N PHE A 297 16.33 15.50 -11.01
CA PHE A 297 15.04 15.23 -11.62
C PHE A 297 13.90 15.22 -10.58
N PRO A 298 12.74 15.82 -10.86
CA PRO A 298 11.58 15.75 -9.97
C PRO A 298 10.89 14.38 -10.12
N ASN A 299 10.88 13.58 -9.05
CA ASN A 299 10.38 12.20 -9.09
C ASN A 299 9.01 11.98 -8.43
N SER A 300 8.19 13.03 -8.25
CA SER A 300 6.88 12.91 -7.60
C SER A 300 5.89 12.00 -8.34
N SER A 301 6.02 11.90 -9.67
CA SER A 301 5.24 11.02 -10.57
C SER A 301 5.87 9.65 -10.82
N SER A 302 7.05 9.39 -10.23
CA SER A 302 7.76 8.13 -10.43
C SER A 302 7.20 7.01 -9.54
N ILE A 303 7.37 5.75 -9.94
CA ILE A 303 7.18 4.62 -9.01
C ILE A 303 8.16 4.76 -7.83
N ASN A 304 9.43 5.12 -8.10
CA ASN A 304 10.40 5.44 -7.06
C ASN A 304 10.36 6.92 -6.70
N ARG A 305 9.30 7.33 -6.00
CA ARG A 305 9.05 8.73 -5.63
C ARG A 305 9.67 9.14 -4.30
N ASN A 306 9.69 10.44 -4.05
CA ASN A 306 10.17 11.03 -2.81
C ASN A 306 9.41 10.53 -1.56
N SER A 307 8.13 10.19 -1.62
CA SER A 307 7.39 9.65 -0.46
C SER A 307 7.61 8.17 -0.19
N PHE A 308 8.44 7.49 -0.97
CA PHE A 308 8.61 6.04 -0.83
C PHE A 308 9.37 5.71 0.45
N VAL A 309 8.89 4.74 1.22
CA VAL A 309 9.46 4.38 2.53
C VAL A 309 9.77 2.89 2.69
N SER A 310 9.13 2.00 1.94
CA SER A 310 9.44 0.58 1.96
C SER A 310 8.86 -0.18 0.77
N PHE A 311 9.45 -1.32 0.45
CA PHE A 311 9.01 -2.22 -0.62
C PHE A 311 8.95 -3.64 -0.07
N ALA A 312 7.99 -4.44 -0.53
CA ALA A 312 8.17 -5.88 -0.51
C ALA A 312 7.64 -6.54 -1.79
N ILE A 313 8.29 -7.64 -2.14
CA ILE A 313 7.76 -8.67 -3.04
C ILE A 313 7.76 -10.01 -2.30
N ILE A 314 6.58 -10.59 -2.22
CA ILE A 314 6.33 -11.87 -1.58
C ILE A 314 6.22 -12.91 -2.68
N GLN A 315 7.15 -13.86 -2.64
CA GLN A 315 7.19 -15.04 -3.49
C GLN A 315 6.56 -16.19 -2.72
N GLY A 316 5.42 -16.67 -3.19
CA GLY A 316 4.73 -17.79 -2.59
C GLY A 316 5.40 -19.14 -2.90
N VAL A 317 4.68 -20.21 -2.62
CA VAL A 317 5.16 -21.58 -2.81
C VAL A 317 4.28 -22.40 -3.74
N PHE A 318 4.76 -23.57 -4.16
CA PHE A 318 3.88 -24.59 -4.74
C PHE A 318 3.02 -25.24 -3.65
N GLU A 319 1.87 -25.78 -4.03
CA GLU A 319 0.87 -26.37 -3.12
C GLU A 319 1.43 -27.49 -2.24
N GLU A 320 2.41 -28.23 -2.75
CA GLU A 320 3.05 -29.37 -2.09
C GLU A 320 4.25 -28.98 -1.22
N GLU A 321 4.67 -27.72 -1.24
CA GLU A 321 5.78 -27.22 -0.45
C GLU A 321 5.33 -26.70 0.91
N ASP A 322 6.28 -26.59 1.85
CA ASP A 322 6.01 -26.00 3.15
C ASP A 322 5.68 -24.50 2.98
N PRO A 323 4.47 -24.02 3.35
CA PRO A 323 4.07 -22.63 3.16
C PRO A 323 4.98 -21.62 3.87
N ARG A 324 5.70 -22.07 4.90
CA ARG A 324 6.68 -21.27 5.64
C ARG A 324 7.91 -20.91 4.82
N LEU A 325 8.09 -21.50 3.64
CA LEU A 325 9.12 -21.12 2.67
C LEU A 325 8.70 -19.93 1.79
N SER A 326 7.47 -19.43 1.93
CA SER A 326 7.07 -18.17 1.31
C SER A 326 8.01 -17.06 1.74
N THR A 327 8.62 -16.39 0.78
CA THR A 327 9.73 -15.46 1.02
C THR A 327 9.26 -14.03 0.76
N MET A 328 9.34 -13.18 1.77
CA MET A 328 9.10 -11.75 1.68
C MET A 328 10.44 -11.03 1.48
N TRP A 329 10.74 -10.66 0.25
CA TRP A 329 11.90 -9.83 -0.10
C TRP A 329 11.56 -8.37 0.14
N THR A 330 12.24 -7.72 1.08
CA THR A 330 11.88 -6.38 1.55
C THR A 330 13.03 -5.40 1.37
N ILE A 331 12.70 -4.17 0.97
CA ILE A 331 13.57 -3.00 1.11
C ILE A 331 12.98 -2.11 2.20
N LEU A 332 13.73 -1.87 3.27
CA LEU A 332 13.43 -0.83 4.25
C LEU A 332 14.09 0.48 3.79
N GLY A 333 13.29 1.54 3.60
CA GLY A 333 13.69 2.77 2.93
C GLY A 333 13.34 2.80 1.43
N GLN A 334 13.88 3.77 0.69
CA GLN A 334 13.65 3.89 -0.75
C GLN A 334 14.42 2.83 -1.56
N PRO A 335 13.90 2.31 -2.67
CA PRO A 335 14.63 1.38 -3.54
C PRO A 335 15.89 2.01 -4.14
N SER A 336 15.91 3.34 -4.26
CA SER A 336 17.11 4.11 -4.63
C SER A 336 18.28 3.91 -3.66
N THR A 337 18.00 3.70 -2.37
CA THR A 337 18.98 3.85 -1.29
C THR A 337 19.09 2.67 -0.34
N GLY A 338 18.09 1.78 -0.35
CA GLY A 338 18.07 0.54 0.41
C GLY A 338 18.50 -0.66 -0.42
N ILE A 339 18.62 -1.79 0.28
CA ILE A 339 18.91 -3.11 -0.27
C ILE A 339 17.74 -4.06 -0.02
N THR A 340 17.61 -5.07 -0.87
CA THR A 340 16.59 -6.11 -0.77
C THR A 340 17.06 -7.24 0.13
N VAL A 341 16.33 -7.52 1.21
CA VAL A 341 16.64 -8.55 2.21
C VAL A 341 15.47 -9.54 2.33
N PRO A 342 15.69 -10.86 2.31
CA PRO A 342 14.62 -11.84 2.45
C PRO A 342 14.24 -12.08 3.91
N PHE A 343 12.93 -12.24 4.15
CA PHE A 343 12.33 -12.61 5.43
C PHE A 343 11.34 -13.74 5.21
N TRP A 344 11.24 -14.64 6.18
CA TRP A 344 10.31 -15.78 6.17
C TRP A 344 9.39 -15.69 7.38
N PRO A 345 8.18 -16.24 7.30
CA PRO A 345 7.27 -16.33 8.43
C PRO A 345 7.71 -17.43 9.42
N VAL A 346 8.99 -17.43 9.82
CA VAL A 346 9.60 -18.35 10.78
C VAL A 346 10.61 -17.64 11.68
N GLY A 347 10.12 -17.18 12.83
CA GLY A 347 10.97 -16.70 13.92
C GLY A 347 11.34 -15.22 13.84
N GLU A 348 12.07 -14.78 14.87
CA GLU A 348 12.44 -13.38 15.07
C GLU A 348 13.25 -12.83 13.90
N THR A 349 12.93 -11.60 13.52
CA THR A 349 13.67 -10.87 12.49
C THR A 349 15.01 -10.38 13.05
N PRO A 350 16.05 -10.26 12.19
CA PRO A 350 17.35 -9.76 12.61
C PRO A 350 17.23 -8.34 13.22
N PRO A 351 18.08 -7.98 14.20
CA PRO A 351 18.02 -6.67 14.86
C PRO A 351 18.24 -5.50 13.88
N GLU A 352 18.85 -5.75 12.73
CA GLU A 352 19.00 -4.76 11.65
C GLU A 352 17.66 -4.41 10.97
N ALA A 353 16.66 -5.28 11.05
CA ALA A 353 15.33 -5.09 10.48
C ALA A 353 14.24 -4.68 11.50
N ASN A 354 14.54 -4.79 12.81
CA ASN A 354 13.61 -4.51 13.91
C ASN A 354 14.40 -4.02 15.14
N GLY A 355 14.56 -2.71 15.26
CA GLY A 355 15.40 -2.11 16.30
C GLY A 355 14.61 -1.68 17.54
N PRO A 356 15.26 -1.13 18.56
CA PRO A 356 14.59 -0.67 19.78
C PRO A 356 13.67 0.54 19.56
N GLU A 357 13.98 1.38 18.57
CA GLU A 357 13.23 2.60 18.21
C GLU A 357 12.94 2.64 16.71
N THR A 358 13.95 2.34 15.89
CA THR A 358 13.87 2.23 14.43
C THR A 358 14.77 1.08 13.93
N ALA A 359 14.49 0.56 12.74
CA ALA A 359 15.33 -0.47 12.10
C ALA A 359 16.63 0.14 11.52
N PRO A 360 17.82 -0.39 11.88
CA PRO A 360 19.10 0.07 11.32
C PRO A 360 19.18 0.05 9.78
N LEU A 361 18.52 -0.89 9.11
CA LEU A 361 18.42 -0.92 7.64
C LEU A 361 17.68 0.31 7.10
N ALA A 362 16.56 0.68 7.73
CA ALA A 362 15.80 1.88 7.35
C ALA A 362 16.62 3.15 7.60
N ASP A 363 17.31 3.23 8.76
CA ASP A 363 18.14 4.38 9.12
C ASP A 363 19.26 4.63 8.09
N ALA A 364 19.96 3.57 7.67
CA ALA A 364 21.01 3.66 6.67
C ALA A 364 20.47 4.11 5.31
N ALA A 365 19.35 3.54 4.86
CA ALA A 365 18.70 3.94 3.61
C ALA A 365 18.21 5.40 3.66
N ASN A 366 17.68 5.84 4.80
CA ASN A 366 17.22 7.21 5.03
C ASN A 366 18.39 8.20 5.13
N GLN A 367 19.55 7.78 5.63
CA GLN A 367 20.78 8.58 5.62
C GLN A 367 21.27 8.83 4.19
N ILE A 368 21.37 7.79 3.37
CA ILE A 368 21.76 7.93 1.96
C ILE A 368 20.75 8.81 1.22
N ARG A 369 19.45 8.61 1.47
CA ARG A 369 18.37 9.40 0.88
C ARG A 369 18.55 10.90 1.15
N ARG A 370 18.94 11.32 2.35
CA ARG A 370 19.13 12.75 2.67
C ARG A 370 20.23 13.42 1.84
N GLU A 371 21.23 12.67 1.39
CA GLU A 371 22.32 13.20 0.56
C GLU A 371 21.93 13.32 -0.92
N LEU A 372 20.88 12.62 -1.35
CA LEU A 372 20.48 12.56 -2.76
C LEU A 372 19.43 13.59 -3.18
N TYR A 373 18.69 14.16 -2.23
CA TYR A 373 17.59 15.06 -2.52
C TYR A 373 17.93 16.51 -2.22
N GLU A 374 17.57 17.39 -3.15
CA GLU A 374 17.55 18.84 -2.94
C GLU A 374 16.11 19.34 -2.91
N GLU A 375 15.84 20.30 -2.02
CA GLU A 375 14.59 21.04 -2.01
C GLU A 375 14.61 22.11 -3.10
N PHE A 376 13.49 22.26 -3.81
CA PHE A 376 13.25 23.42 -4.66
C PHE A 376 12.81 24.61 -3.80
N GLU A 377 13.51 25.75 -3.90
CA GLU A 377 13.15 26.99 -3.18
C GLU A 377 11.94 27.74 -3.81
N GLY A 378 11.40 27.26 -4.93
CA GLY A 378 10.20 27.81 -5.55
C GLY A 378 8.90 27.13 -5.08
N VAL A 379 7.76 27.71 -5.48
CA VAL A 379 6.45 27.07 -5.31
C VAL A 379 6.26 26.15 -6.52
N ASP A 380 6.19 24.84 -6.29
CA ASP A 380 5.60 23.96 -7.30
C ASP A 380 4.11 24.35 -7.39
N PRO A 381 3.65 24.93 -8.52
CA PRO A 381 2.27 25.38 -8.65
C PRO A 381 1.26 24.22 -8.62
N GLU A 382 1.72 22.97 -8.68
CA GLU A 382 0.91 21.76 -8.78
C GLU A 382 1.13 20.77 -7.63
N ALA A 383 2.12 20.98 -6.77
CA ALA A 383 2.18 20.26 -5.50
C ALA A 383 1.22 20.94 -4.51
N GLU A 384 0.26 20.19 -3.99
CA GLU A 384 -0.69 20.63 -2.97
C GLU A 384 0.01 20.95 -1.63
N GLY A 385 0.82 22.01 -1.59
CA GLY A 385 1.55 22.46 -0.40
C GLY A 385 2.80 21.66 -0.04
N ILE A 386 3.25 20.73 -0.88
CA ILE A 386 4.47 19.92 -0.67
C ILE A 386 5.61 20.55 -1.50
N ARG A 387 6.77 20.80 -0.88
CA ARG A 387 7.96 21.27 -1.64
C ARG A 387 8.39 20.19 -2.63
N ALA A 388 8.55 20.54 -3.91
CA ALA A 388 9.10 19.62 -4.89
C ALA A 388 10.52 19.21 -4.47
N LEU A 389 10.75 17.91 -4.41
CA LEU A 389 12.05 17.32 -4.11
C LEU A 389 12.64 16.79 -5.42
N PHE A 390 13.90 17.15 -5.67
CA PHE A 390 14.65 16.72 -6.83
C PHE A 390 15.69 15.71 -6.39
N ILE A 391 15.70 14.52 -7.00
CA ILE A 391 16.71 13.50 -6.73
C ILE A 391 17.88 13.66 -7.70
N ASN A 392 19.11 13.60 -7.19
CA ASN A 392 20.31 13.52 -8.00
C ASN A 392 20.47 12.10 -8.56
N ALA A 393 19.95 11.89 -9.77
CA ALA A 393 19.97 10.58 -10.41
C ALA A 393 21.35 10.16 -10.91
N MET A 394 22.30 11.10 -11.05
CA MET A 394 23.69 10.80 -11.43
C MET A 394 24.46 10.10 -10.30
N GLU A 395 24.13 10.37 -9.04
CA GLU A 395 24.73 9.67 -7.88
C GLU A 395 24.20 8.23 -7.74
N LEU A 396 23.00 7.96 -8.27
CA LEU A 396 22.46 6.60 -8.35
C LEU A 396 23.22 5.78 -9.39
N ARG A 397 23.32 6.33 -10.61
CA ARG A 397 24.05 5.74 -11.73
C ARG A 397 24.49 6.82 -12.71
N ASP A 398 25.79 6.91 -13.00
CA ASP A 398 26.35 7.84 -13.98
C ASP A 398 26.49 7.22 -15.39
N GLU A 399 27.07 7.98 -16.32
CA GLU A 399 27.35 7.54 -17.71
C GLU A 399 28.32 6.36 -17.83
N ASN A 400 29.16 6.14 -16.81
CA ASN A 400 30.10 5.03 -16.73
C ASN A 400 29.47 3.80 -16.03
N GLY A 401 28.25 3.92 -15.51
CA GLY A 401 27.61 2.90 -14.68
C GLY A 401 28.14 2.86 -13.25
N GLU A 402 28.87 3.89 -12.82
CA GLU A 402 29.28 4.13 -11.44
C GLU A 402 28.14 4.74 -10.62
N GLY A 403 28.28 4.80 -9.30
CA GLY A 403 27.26 5.34 -8.38
C GLY A 403 26.80 4.32 -7.35
N ILE A 404 25.81 4.69 -6.54
CA ILE A 404 25.33 3.87 -5.42
C ILE A 404 24.79 2.51 -5.91
N TRP A 405 24.10 2.49 -7.05
CA TRP A 405 23.52 1.25 -7.58
C TRP A 405 24.54 0.22 -8.03
N ARG A 406 25.76 0.64 -8.38
CA ARG A 406 26.87 -0.28 -8.64
C ARG A 406 27.17 -1.15 -7.40
N ILE A 407 27.03 -0.57 -6.21
CA ILE A 407 27.27 -1.25 -4.94
C ILE A 407 26.01 -2.00 -4.51
N THR A 408 24.87 -1.32 -4.37
CA THR A 408 23.67 -1.91 -3.79
C THR A 408 23.10 -3.05 -4.63
N MET A 409 23.05 -2.92 -5.96
CA MET A 409 22.53 -3.99 -6.82
C MET A 409 23.45 -5.23 -6.85
N SER A 410 24.77 -5.05 -6.69
CA SER A 410 25.71 -6.18 -6.66
C SER A 410 25.56 -7.07 -5.42
N VAL A 411 24.97 -6.53 -4.35
CA VAL A 411 24.65 -7.29 -3.13
C VAL A 411 23.34 -8.08 -3.29
N GLU A 412 22.50 -7.69 -4.25
CA GLU A 412 21.19 -8.32 -4.54
C GLU A 412 21.23 -9.41 -5.63
N ASP A 413 22.38 -9.56 -6.31
CA ASP A 413 22.62 -10.57 -7.35
C ASP A 413 22.78 -11.97 -6.76
#